data_AF-A0A821QSD5-F1
#
_entry.id   AF-A0A821QSD5-F1
#
_cell.length_a   1.000
_cell.length_b   1.000
_cell.length_c   1.000
_cell.angle_alpha   90.00
_cell.angle_beta   90.00
_cell.angle_gamma   90.00
#
_symmetry.space_group_name_H-M   'P 1'
#
loop_
_entity.id
_entity.type
_entity.pdbx_description
1 polymer ?
#
loop_
_entity_poly.entity_id
_entity_poly.type
_entity_poly.pdbx_seq_one_letter_code
_entity_poly.pdbx_strand_id
1 'polypeptide(L)'
;MALQEEKKSQSFTVNDFAKRGFRLPCGAPFSVNRYLHFDSEYRRFLLSMNKIEVTFFNGKSFQVLYNFDGTRTEEDRLLINWDTLTPLFGGVAPSGYRSFVRLSKIAKFVERRIHLDQCEVGLRNSCFCGRTPPDDLDNFWDSCSVQHFHHFCSLHVRSWLYLYLHPNILCQESKELFYETVWLRHSNNLDVLAYYSMGPCEDTEILLDAARSLGHSSPCTRNGVNSL
;
A
#
# COMPACT_ATOMS: atom_id res chain seq x y z
N MET A 1 2.74 53.12 11.99
CA MET A 1 2.39 52.03 11.05
C MET A 1 3.33 50.87 11.33
N ALA A 2 2.85 49.85 12.05
CA ALA A 2 3.63 48.68 12.38
C ALA A 2 3.70 47.76 11.15
N LEU A 3 4.91 47.52 10.65
CA LEU A 3 5.21 46.43 9.73
C LEU A 3 5.01 45.13 10.50
N GLN A 4 3.87 44.48 10.27
CA GLN A 4 3.64 43.11 10.71
C GLN A 4 4.65 42.23 9.97
N GLU A 5 5.71 41.82 10.68
CA GLU A 5 6.56 40.70 10.28
C GLU A 5 5.66 39.49 10.04
N GLU A 6 5.49 39.09 8.78
CA GLU A 6 4.93 37.79 8.42
C GLU A 6 5.92 36.67 8.82
N LYS A 7 6.10 36.47 10.13
CA LYS A 7 6.57 35.20 10.70
C LYS A 7 5.43 34.19 10.64
N LYS A 8 5.09 33.73 9.44
CA LYS A 8 4.53 32.38 9.29
C LYS A 8 5.65 31.50 8.75
N SER A 9 6.40 30.93 9.68
CA SER A 9 7.16 29.70 9.45
C SER A 9 6.17 28.66 8.92
N GLN A 10 6.04 28.60 7.60
CA GLN A 10 5.23 27.61 6.92
C GLN A 10 5.98 26.30 7.08
N SER A 11 5.59 25.47 8.06
CA SER A 11 6.16 24.14 8.20
C SER A 11 5.91 23.38 6.89
N PHE A 12 6.95 22.73 6.36
CA PHE A 12 6.76 21.85 5.23
C PHE A 12 5.86 20.70 5.69
N THR A 13 4.79 20.48 4.96
CA THR A 13 3.81 19.43 5.26
C THR A 13 4.26 18.12 4.61
N VAL A 14 3.74 17.01 5.09
CA VAL A 14 3.87 15.69 4.43
C VAL A 14 3.45 15.76 2.96
N ASN A 15 2.49 16.63 2.62
CA ASN A 15 2.08 16.92 1.25
C ASN A 15 3.16 17.58 0.40
N ASP A 16 4.05 18.38 0.98
CA ASP A 16 5.19 18.95 0.24
C ASP A 16 6.14 17.84 -0.21
N PHE A 17 6.31 16.77 0.58
CA PHE A 17 7.13 15.63 0.21
C PHE A 17 6.37 14.60 -0.64
N ALA A 18 5.10 14.32 -0.34
CA ALA A 18 4.27 13.30 -1.02
C ALA A 18 3.62 13.79 -2.33
N LYS A 19 3.25 15.07 -2.46
CA LYS A 19 2.74 15.65 -3.72
C LYS A 19 3.89 16.12 -4.61
N ARG A 20 4.96 16.68 -4.03
CA ARG A 20 6.07 17.28 -4.78
C ARG A 20 7.36 16.47 -4.85
N GLY A 21 7.50 15.33 -4.18
CA GLY A 21 8.68 14.46 -4.33
C GLY A 21 9.99 15.22 -4.51
N PHE A 22 10.92 14.65 -5.27
CA PHE A 22 12.14 15.38 -5.61
C PHE A 22 11.89 16.37 -6.77
N ARG A 23 11.16 17.46 -6.53
CA ARG A 23 11.42 18.67 -7.30
C ARG A 23 11.75 19.77 -6.32
N LEU A 24 13.01 20.23 -6.39
CA LEU A 24 13.41 21.57 -5.97
C LEU A 24 12.24 22.49 -6.30
N PRO A 25 11.68 23.21 -5.33
CA PRO A 25 10.58 24.10 -5.61
C PRO A 25 10.98 25.05 -6.74
N CYS A 26 10.34 24.89 -7.90
CA CYS A 26 10.67 25.67 -9.08
C CYS A 26 9.87 26.99 -9.00
N GLY A 27 10.56 28.13 -9.02
CA GLY A 27 9.95 29.46 -9.04
C GLY A 27 10.59 30.41 -8.03
N ALA A 28 10.95 31.61 -8.49
CA ALA A 28 11.38 32.69 -7.62
C ALA A 28 10.18 33.26 -6.83
N PRO A 29 10.39 33.77 -5.59
CA PRO A 29 11.64 33.74 -4.85
C PRO A 29 11.71 32.52 -3.93
N PHE A 30 12.68 31.62 -4.19
CA PHE A 30 13.11 30.62 -3.23
C PHE A 30 14.32 31.17 -2.46
N SER A 31 14.13 31.55 -1.19
CA SER A 31 15.22 32.04 -0.36
C SER A 31 16.14 30.89 0.09
N VAL A 32 17.43 31.17 0.28
CA VAL A 32 18.41 30.20 0.78
C VAL A 32 17.96 29.56 2.11
N ASN A 33 17.38 30.35 3.01
CA ASN A 33 16.84 29.84 4.28
C ASN A 33 15.71 28.83 4.06
N ARG A 34 14.83 29.05 3.08
CA ARG A 34 13.75 28.13 2.74
C ARG A 34 14.29 26.82 2.14
N TYR A 35 15.39 26.89 1.39
CA TYR A 35 16.08 25.71 0.87
C TYR A 35 16.74 24.90 1.99
N LEU A 36 17.49 25.54 2.90
CA LEU A 36 18.13 24.86 4.03
C LEU A 36 17.09 24.18 4.93
N HIS A 37 15.97 24.84 5.19
CA HIS A 37 14.86 24.25 5.94
C HIS A 37 14.26 23.03 5.20
N PHE A 38 14.10 23.10 3.88
CA PHE A 38 13.60 21.98 3.09
C PHE A 38 14.57 20.79 3.12
N ASP A 39 15.88 21.03 2.96
CA ASP A 39 16.91 19.99 2.99
C ASP A 39 16.96 19.30 4.36
N SER A 40 16.87 20.07 5.46
CA SER A 40 16.84 19.52 6.81
C SER A 40 15.63 18.60 7.03
N GLU A 41 14.42 19.07 6.67
CA GLU A 41 13.20 18.29 6.81
C GLU A 41 13.21 17.04 5.90
N TYR A 42 13.78 17.15 4.71
CA TYR A 42 13.94 16.03 3.79
C TYR A 42 14.93 14.98 4.33
N ARG A 43 16.07 15.38 4.88
CA ARG A 43 17.00 14.45 5.53
C ARG A 43 16.35 13.76 6.71
N ARG A 44 15.58 14.50 7.52
CA ARG A 44 14.82 13.89 8.63
C ARG A 44 13.83 12.86 8.10
N PHE A 45 13.13 13.15 7.01
CA PHE A 45 12.24 12.19 6.36
C PHE A 45 12.99 10.93 5.91
N LEU A 46 14.12 11.06 5.19
CA LEU A 46 14.92 9.93 4.74
C LEU A 46 15.43 9.05 5.90
N LEU A 47 15.83 9.66 7.01
CA LEU A 47 16.28 8.93 8.20
C LEU A 47 15.15 8.24 8.96
N SER A 48 13.90 8.59 8.68
CA SER A 48 12.69 7.97 9.26
C SER A 48 12.04 6.94 8.33
N MET A 49 12.75 6.50 7.29
CA MET A 49 12.26 5.44 6.40
C MET A 49 12.56 4.07 7.01
N ASN A 50 11.55 3.21 7.02
CA ASN A 50 11.62 1.84 7.51
C ASN A 50 11.45 0.85 6.36
N LYS A 51 11.91 -0.38 6.59
CA LYS A 51 11.88 -1.48 5.62
C LYS A 51 11.19 -2.66 6.26
N ILE A 52 10.27 -3.27 5.52
CA ILE A 52 9.60 -4.51 5.93
C ILE A 52 9.70 -5.53 4.80
N GLU A 53 10.03 -6.76 5.14
CA GLU A 53 9.91 -7.89 4.22
C GLU A 53 8.47 -8.42 4.31
N VAL A 54 7.82 -8.55 3.15
CA VAL A 54 6.43 -8.97 3.07
C VAL A 54 6.25 -10.02 1.99
N THR A 55 5.30 -10.92 2.22
CA THR A 55 4.99 -12.01 1.30
C THR A 55 3.74 -11.64 0.49
N PHE A 56 3.78 -11.87 -0.82
CA PHE A 56 2.59 -11.78 -1.67
C PHE A 56 1.89 -13.13 -1.81
N PHE A 57 0.70 -13.16 -2.39
CA PHE A 57 -0.14 -14.37 -2.42
C PHE A 57 0.49 -15.59 -3.07
N ASN A 58 1.45 -15.40 -3.98
CA ASN A 58 2.21 -16.45 -4.66
C ASN A 58 3.42 -16.95 -3.84
N GLY A 59 3.49 -16.63 -2.55
CA GLY A 59 4.58 -17.03 -1.66
C GLY A 59 5.91 -16.28 -1.89
N LYS A 60 5.98 -15.36 -2.85
CA LYS A 60 7.19 -14.56 -3.10
C LYS A 60 7.28 -13.41 -2.11
N SER A 61 8.44 -13.30 -1.45
CA SER A 61 8.75 -12.21 -0.54
C SER A 61 9.50 -11.09 -1.25
N PHE A 62 9.29 -9.85 -0.79
CA PHE A 62 10.02 -8.67 -1.27
C PHE A 62 10.04 -7.58 -0.19
N GLN A 63 10.99 -6.66 -0.31
CA GLN A 63 11.14 -5.56 0.62
C GLN A 63 10.27 -4.38 0.21
N VAL A 64 9.43 -3.91 1.12
CA VAL A 64 8.70 -2.64 1.02
C VAL A 64 9.41 -1.58 1.84
N LEU A 65 9.67 -0.43 1.21
CA LEU A 65 10.19 0.75 1.90
C LEU A 65 9.01 1.67 2.24
N TYR A 66 8.90 2.12 3.48
CA TYR A 66 7.78 2.94 3.93
C TYR A 66 8.24 4.00 4.94
N ASN A 67 7.36 4.94 5.23
CA ASN A 67 7.50 5.89 6.32
C ASN A 67 6.20 5.88 7.13
N PHE A 68 6.34 5.68 8.43
CA PHE A 68 5.24 5.70 9.37
C PHE A 68 5.43 6.82 10.41
N ASP A 69 4.34 7.48 10.75
CA ASP A 69 4.29 8.51 11.79
C ASP A 69 2.87 8.60 12.35
N GLY A 70 2.68 8.01 13.53
CA GLY A 70 1.38 7.92 14.20
C GLY A 70 0.79 9.28 14.61
N THR A 71 1.59 10.35 14.63
CA THR A 71 1.11 11.71 14.96
C THR A 71 0.35 12.37 13.81
N ARG A 72 0.45 11.81 12.59
CA ARG A 72 -0.25 12.31 11.40
C ARG A 72 -1.73 11.90 11.40
N THR A 73 -2.50 12.58 10.56
CA THR A 73 -3.85 12.14 10.21
C THR A 73 -3.81 10.75 9.60
N GLU A 74 -4.87 9.95 9.78
CA GLU A 74 -4.94 8.55 9.31
C GLU A 74 -4.45 8.38 7.87
N GLU A 75 -4.87 9.28 6.96
CA GLU A 75 -4.48 9.24 5.54
C GLU A 75 -2.98 9.47 5.27
N ASP A 76 -2.28 10.17 6.17
CA ASP A 76 -0.88 10.58 6.02
C ASP A 76 0.08 9.81 6.94
N ARG A 77 -0.45 8.99 7.87
CA ARG A 77 0.34 8.15 8.79
C ARG A 77 1.28 7.22 8.05
N LEU A 78 0.80 6.58 7.00
CA LEU A 78 1.55 5.62 6.22
C LEU A 78 1.79 6.11 4.79
N LEU A 79 3.06 6.26 4.45
CA LEU A 79 3.53 6.48 3.08
C LEU A 79 4.37 5.30 2.63
N ILE A 80 4.09 4.77 1.44
CA ILE A 80 4.81 3.61 0.90
C ILE A 80 5.59 4.03 -0.33
N ASN A 81 6.80 3.50 -0.45
CA ASN A 81 7.61 3.70 -1.62
C ASN A 81 7.03 2.92 -2.81
N TRP A 82 6.62 3.64 -3.85
CA TRP A 82 6.02 3.05 -5.05
C TRP A 82 6.94 2.04 -5.74
N ASP A 83 8.22 2.38 -5.86
CA ASP A 83 9.18 1.60 -6.65
C ASP A 83 9.33 0.19 -6.06
N THR A 84 9.21 0.07 -4.74
CA THR A 84 9.23 -1.22 -4.04
C THR A 84 8.01 -2.10 -4.30
N LEU A 85 6.91 -1.53 -4.82
CA LEU A 85 5.69 -2.28 -5.20
C LEU A 85 5.64 -2.63 -6.68
N THR A 86 6.63 -2.21 -7.49
CA THR A 86 6.65 -2.49 -8.94
C THR A 86 6.53 -3.96 -9.33
N PRO A 87 7.03 -4.95 -8.55
CA PRO A 87 6.79 -6.37 -8.86
C PRO A 87 5.30 -6.76 -8.88
N LEU A 88 4.45 -6.04 -8.12
CA LEU A 88 2.99 -6.26 -8.07
C LEU A 88 2.25 -5.70 -9.28
N PHE A 89 2.81 -4.66 -9.90
CA PHE A 89 2.11 -3.87 -10.92
C PHE A 89 2.55 -4.19 -12.34
N GLY A 90 3.27 -5.29 -12.52
CA GLY A 90 3.78 -5.68 -13.82
C GLY A 90 4.81 -4.69 -14.38
N GLY A 91 5.68 -4.15 -13.52
CA GLY A 91 6.68 -3.16 -13.91
C GLY A 91 6.08 -1.80 -14.32
N VAL A 92 4.76 -1.62 -14.23
CA VAL A 92 4.10 -0.34 -14.50
C VAL A 92 4.38 0.61 -13.34
N ALA A 93 5.40 1.44 -13.52
CA ALA A 93 5.58 2.64 -12.73
C ALA A 93 4.65 3.73 -13.28
N PRO A 94 3.78 4.34 -12.46
CA PRO A 94 2.91 5.39 -12.92
C PRO A 94 3.75 6.64 -13.22
N SER A 95 3.66 7.11 -14.46
CA SER A 95 4.41 8.25 -14.97
C SER A 95 4.21 9.48 -14.06
N GLY A 96 5.30 10.00 -13.49
CA GLY A 96 5.30 11.26 -12.73
C GLY A 96 4.87 11.16 -11.26
N TYR A 97 4.60 9.95 -10.73
CA TYR A 97 4.43 9.79 -9.29
C TYR A 97 5.78 9.58 -8.60
N ARG A 98 5.86 10.19 -7.42
CA ARG A 98 7.08 10.38 -6.64
C ARG A 98 7.21 9.25 -5.63
N SER A 99 8.44 9.02 -5.19
CA SER A 99 8.91 7.81 -4.50
C SER A 99 7.95 7.33 -3.43
N PHE A 100 7.39 8.20 -2.57
CA PHE A 100 6.46 7.82 -1.51
C PHE A 100 5.03 8.32 -1.74
N VAL A 101 4.05 7.44 -1.55
CA VAL A 101 2.63 7.72 -1.79
C VAL A 101 1.75 7.17 -0.67
N ARG A 102 0.59 7.80 -0.47
CA ARG A 102 -0.45 7.30 0.44
C ARG A 102 -1.00 5.97 -0.05
N LEU A 103 -1.34 5.08 0.87
CA LEU A 103 -1.96 3.78 0.59
C LEU A 103 -3.23 3.91 -0.26
N SER A 104 -4.09 4.90 0.04
CA SER A 104 -5.33 5.17 -0.72
C SER A 104 -5.08 5.55 -2.18
N LYS A 105 -3.93 6.16 -2.47
CA LYS A 105 -3.55 6.53 -3.84
C LYS A 105 -3.05 5.32 -4.62
N ILE A 106 -2.31 4.42 -3.97
CA ILE A 106 -1.90 3.13 -4.55
C ILE A 106 -3.16 2.31 -4.87
N ALA A 107 -4.08 2.17 -3.91
CA ALA A 107 -5.30 1.41 -4.10
C ALA A 107 -6.16 1.93 -5.26
N LYS A 108 -6.32 3.26 -5.40
CA LYS A 108 -7.02 3.87 -6.54
C LYS A 108 -6.31 3.64 -7.87
N PHE A 109 -4.98 3.61 -7.89
CA PHE A 109 -4.24 3.25 -9.10
C PHE A 109 -4.49 1.78 -9.46
N VAL A 110 -4.39 0.87 -8.49
CA VAL A 110 -4.65 -0.56 -8.68
C VAL A 110 -6.05 -0.78 -9.25
N GLU A 111 -7.06 -0.17 -8.64
CA GLU A 111 -8.45 -0.24 -9.12
C GLU A 111 -8.62 0.21 -10.58
N ARG A 112 -7.91 1.25 -11.00
CA ARG A 112 -8.11 1.91 -12.31
C ARG A 112 -7.18 1.43 -13.43
N ARG A 113 -6.06 0.81 -13.08
CA ARG A 113 -4.96 0.54 -14.02
C ARG A 113 -4.52 -0.91 -14.03
N ILE A 114 -4.76 -1.64 -12.95
CA ILE A 114 -4.40 -3.05 -12.84
C ILE A 114 -5.62 -3.86 -13.28
N HIS A 115 -5.69 -4.08 -14.59
CA HIS A 115 -6.65 -4.98 -15.24
C HIS A 115 -5.97 -6.31 -15.61
N LEU A 116 -5.22 -6.88 -14.66
CA LEU A 116 -4.45 -8.11 -14.87
C LEU A 116 -5.35 -9.33 -15.15
N ASP A 117 -6.66 -9.20 -14.90
CA ASP A 117 -7.72 -10.13 -15.29
C ASP A 117 -7.86 -10.31 -16.82
N GLN A 118 -7.32 -9.37 -17.62
CA GLN A 118 -7.48 -9.31 -19.08
C GLN A 118 -6.27 -9.83 -19.87
N CYS A 119 -5.21 -10.33 -19.21
CA CYS A 119 -4.04 -10.85 -19.91
C CYS A 119 -4.22 -12.33 -20.34
N GLU A 120 -3.95 -12.62 -21.61
CA GLU A 120 -3.94 -13.96 -22.21
C GLU A 120 -5.16 -14.86 -21.90
N VAL A 121 -6.38 -14.38 -22.16
CA VAL A 121 -7.61 -15.21 -22.13
C VAL A 121 -7.80 -15.95 -20.77
N GLY A 122 -7.22 -15.43 -19.69
CA GLY A 122 -7.34 -16.00 -18.35
C GLY A 122 -6.56 -17.31 -18.11
N LEU A 123 -5.61 -17.67 -18.98
CA LEU A 123 -4.78 -18.88 -18.83
C LEU A 123 -3.68 -18.76 -17.77
N ARG A 124 -3.27 -17.54 -17.42
CA ARG A 124 -2.25 -17.25 -16.38
C ARG A 124 -2.81 -16.44 -15.19
N ASN A 125 -4.14 -16.41 -15.04
CA ASN A 125 -4.77 -15.73 -13.92
C ASN A 125 -4.59 -16.57 -12.64
N SER A 126 -3.92 -16.01 -11.64
CA SER A 126 -3.81 -16.62 -10.32
C SER A 126 -4.95 -16.22 -9.36
N CYS A 127 -5.91 -15.39 -9.82
CA CYS A 127 -7.15 -15.21 -9.07
C CYS A 127 -8.18 -16.31 -9.40
N PHE A 128 -8.73 -16.95 -8.36
CA PHE A 128 -9.89 -17.84 -8.44
C PHE A 128 -11.21 -17.14 -8.10
N CYS A 129 -11.28 -15.83 -8.34
CA CYS A 129 -12.47 -15.01 -8.16
C CYS A 129 -13.66 -15.65 -8.90
N GLY A 130 -14.66 -16.18 -8.16
CA GLY A 130 -15.81 -16.87 -8.77
C GLY A 130 -15.48 -18.19 -9.51
N ARG A 131 -14.34 -18.82 -9.20
CA ARG A 131 -13.92 -20.13 -9.73
C ARG A 131 -13.42 -21.01 -8.58
N THR A 132 -13.51 -22.32 -8.72
CA THR A 132 -12.88 -23.24 -7.78
C THR A 132 -11.36 -23.21 -8.02
N PRO A 133 -10.53 -23.05 -6.98
CA PRO A 133 -9.09 -23.25 -7.10
C PRO A 133 -8.78 -24.68 -7.59
N PRO A 134 -7.73 -24.89 -8.40
CA PRO A 134 -7.21 -26.21 -8.68
C PRO A 134 -6.62 -26.83 -7.42
N ASP A 135 -6.64 -28.16 -7.35
CA ASP A 135 -6.12 -28.92 -6.20
C ASP A 135 -4.60 -28.75 -5.99
N ASP A 136 -3.88 -28.30 -7.03
CA ASP A 136 -2.41 -28.18 -7.04
C ASP A 136 -2.00 -26.74 -7.42
N LEU A 137 -1.90 -25.89 -6.40
CA LEU A 137 -1.63 -24.45 -6.54
C LEU A 137 -0.17 -24.12 -6.88
N ASP A 138 0.77 -25.01 -6.51
CA ASP A 138 2.21 -24.78 -6.65
C ASP A 138 2.66 -24.71 -8.12
N ASN A 139 1.98 -25.44 -9.01
CA ASN A 139 2.27 -25.46 -10.45
C ASN A 139 1.81 -24.19 -11.19
N PHE A 140 0.89 -23.42 -10.60
CA PHE A 140 0.37 -22.19 -11.23
C PHE A 140 1.24 -20.96 -10.97
N TRP A 141 2.21 -21.05 -10.06
CA TRP A 141 3.00 -19.91 -9.59
C TRP A 141 4.36 -19.77 -10.27
N ASP A 142 4.53 -20.43 -11.41
CA ASP A 142 5.77 -20.36 -12.19
C ASP A 142 6.03 -18.97 -12.80
N SER A 143 7.23 -18.46 -12.58
CA SER A 143 7.63 -17.07 -12.84
C SER A 143 7.27 -16.60 -14.26
N CYS A 144 6.47 -15.54 -14.38
CA CYS A 144 6.35 -14.81 -15.63
C CYS A 144 7.75 -14.35 -16.09
N SER A 145 8.07 -14.49 -17.38
CA SER A 145 9.40 -14.19 -17.95
C SER A 145 9.86 -12.74 -17.76
N VAL A 146 8.94 -11.87 -17.33
CA VAL A 146 9.16 -10.45 -17.02
C VAL A 146 9.19 -10.15 -15.51
N GLN A 147 9.40 -11.16 -14.65
CA GLN A 147 9.53 -11.01 -13.18
C GLN A 147 8.32 -10.38 -12.46
N HIS A 148 7.14 -10.42 -13.08
CA HIS A 148 5.93 -9.95 -12.44
C HIS A 148 5.40 -10.98 -11.44
N PHE A 149 4.80 -10.50 -10.36
CA PHE A 149 3.99 -11.37 -9.52
C PHE A 149 2.76 -11.77 -10.32
N HIS A 150 2.30 -13.00 -10.10
CA HIS A 150 1.23 -13.61 -10.88
C HIS A 150 -0.04 -12.74 -10.95
N HIS A 151 -0.85 -12.91 -11.99
CA HIS A 151 -1.92 -11.99 -12.30
C HIS A 151 -3.10 -12.12 -11.31
N PHE A 152 -3.04 -11.37 -10.21
CA PHE A 152 -4.16 -11.18 -9.28
C PHE A 152 -5.01 -9.99 -9.72
N CYS A 153 -6.33 -10.10 -9.56
CA CYS A 153 -7.24 -9.02 -9.92
C CYS A 153 -7.05 -7.80 -8.99
N SER A 154 -7.52 -6.63 -9.44
CA SER A 154 -7.43 -5.39 -8.66
C SER A 154 -8.05 -5.50 -7.26
N LEU A 155 -9.10 -6.32 -7.08
CA LEU A 155 -9.70 -6.59 -5.76
C LEU A 155 -8.70 -7.28 -4.83
N HIS A 156 -8.01 -8.32 -5.27
CA HIS A 156 -7.06 -9.05 -4.44
C HIS A 156 -5.79 -8.24 -4.18
N VAL A 157 -5.29 -7.51 -5.16
CA VAL A 157 -4.15 -6.60 -4.91
C VAL A 157 -4.54 -5.55 -3.87
N ARG A 158 -5.77 -5.02 -3.91
CA ARG A 158 -6.28 -4.10 -2.87
C ARG A 158 -6.51 -4.78 -1.52
N SER A 159 -6.99 -6.02 -1.49
CA SER A 159 -7.14 -6.77 -0.24
C SER A 159 -5.78 -6.99 0.40
N TRP A 160 -4.76 -7.38 -0.37
CA TRP A 160 -3.39 -7.49 0.11
C TRP A 160 -2.88 -6.18 0.71
N LEU A 161 -3.10 -5.05 0.03
CA LEU A 161 -2.69 -3.72 0.52
C LEU A 161 -3.33 -3.34 1.86
N TYR A 162 -4.65 -3.57 2.02
CA TYR A 162 -5.39 -3.07 3.19
C TYR A 162 -5.57 -4.08 4.32
N LEU A 163 -5.66 -5.36 3.99
CA LEU A 163 -5.97 -6.42 4.96
C LEU A 163 -4.72 -7.13 5.47
N TYR A 164 -3.61 -7.05 4.74
CA TYR A 164 -2.34 -7.65 5.13
C TYR A 164 -1.22 -6.61 5.28
N LEU A 165 -0.81 -5.93 4.20
CA LEU A 165 0.37 -5.05 4.23
C LEU A 165 0.23 -3.94 5.28
N HIS A 166 -0.89 -3.24 5.30
CA HIS A 166 -1.11 -2.15 6.25
C HIS A 166 -1.10 -2.62 7.71
N PRO A 167 -1.89 -3.63 8.12
CA PRO A 167 -1.76 -4.22 9.45
C PRO A 167 -0.35 -4.74 9.76
N ASN A 168 0.34 -5.39 8.82
CA ASN A 168 1.68 -5.93 9.06
C ASN A 168 2.69 -4.82 9.39
N ILE A 169 2.63 -3.69 8.67
CA ILE A 169 3.41 -2.50 9.02
C ILE A 169 3.04 -1.98 10.42
N LEU A 170 1.76 -1.89 10.74
CA LEU A 170 1.34 -1.41 12.06
C LEU A 170 1.76 -2.36 13.19
N CYS A 171 1.84 -3.66 12.94
CA CYS A 171 2.35 -4.63 13.92
C CYS A 171 3.78 -4.29 14.36
N GLN A 172 4.60 -3.73 13.45
CA GLN A 172 5.96 -3.28 13.74
C GLN A 172 6.02 -1.88 14.40
N GLU A 173 5.05 -1.01 14.09
CA GLU A 173 5.12 0.42 14.44
C GLU A 173 4.27 0.81 15.66
N SER A 174 3.10 0.20 15.83
CA SER A 174 2.13 0.55 16.88
C SER A 174 1.11 -0.55 17.12
N LYS A 175 1.24 -1.25 18.27
CA LYS A 175 0.30 -2.31 18.68
C LYS A 175 -1.14 -1.82 18.76
N GLU A 176 -1.38 -0.62 19.28
CA GLU A 176 -2.72 -0.04 19.39
C GLU A 176 -3.38 0.15 18.01
N LEU A 177 -2.67 0.79 17.08
CA LEU A 177 -3.18 1.01 15.72
C LEU A 177 -3.31 -0.29 14.93
N PHE A 178 -2.45 -1.27 15.20
CA PHE A 178 -2.56 -2.61 14.65
C PHE A 178 -3.89 -3.26 15.02
N TYR A 179 -4.21 -3.36 16.32
CA TYR A 179 -5.45 -3.97 16.77
C TYR A 179 -6.68 -3.20 16.29
N GLU A 180 -6.66 -1.86 16.33
CA GLU A 180 -7.75 -1.03 15.79
C GLU A 180 -7.99 -1.33 14.31
N THR A 181 -6.91 -1.41 13.52
CA THR A 181 -6.99 -1.69 12.08
C THR A 181 -7.47 -3.11 11.81
N VAL A 182 -6.98 -4.12 12.54
CA VAL A 182 -7.44 -5.51 12.40
C VAL A 182 -8.94 -5.59 12.69
N TRP A 183 -9.40 -4.99 13.80
CA TRP A 183 -10.80 -5.01 14.20
C TRP A 183 -11.72 -4.32 13.17
N LEU A 184 -11.28 -3.17 12.64
CA LEU A 184 -12.04 -2.42 11.64
C LEU A 184 -12.09 -3.13 10.28
N ARG A 185 -10.96 -3.70 9.84
CA ARG A 185 -10.81 -4.23 8.48
C ARG A 185 -11.24 -5.68 8.34
N HIS A 186 -11.19 -6.45 9.42
CA HIS A 186 -11.58 -7.86 9.49
C HIS A 186 -12.84 -8.09 10.32
N SER A 187 -13.69 -7.06 10.49
CA SER A 187 -14.92 -7.13 11.29
C SER A 187 -15.86 -8.30 10.91
N ASN A 188 -15.77 -8.79 9.67
CA ASN A 188 -16.58 -9.88 9.14
C ASN A 188 -15.83 -11.23 9.08
N ASN A 189 -14.57 -11.29 9.52
CA ASN A 189 -13.76 -12.51 9.54
C ASN A 189 -13.55 -12.96 10.99
N LEU A 190 -14.48 -13.78 11.50
CA LEU A 190 -14.50 -14.22 12.89
C LEU A 190 -13.24 -15.00 13.29
N ASP A 191 -12.62 -15.73 12.36
CA ASP A 191 -11.41 -16.51 12.62
C ASP A 191 -10.22 -15.59 12.92
N VAL A 192 -10.07 -14.51 12.13
CA VAL A 192 -9.05 -13.47 12.37
C VAL A 192 -9.28 -12.79 13.73
N LEU A 193 -10.52 -12.41 14.03
CA LEU A 193 -10.84 -11.73 15.29
C LEU A 193 -10.60 -12.65 16.51
N ALA A 194 -10.98 -13.92 16.41
CA ALA A 194 -10.76 -14.91 17.46
C ALA A 194 -9.26 -15.13 17.70
N TYR A 195 -8.47 -15.26 16.62
CA TYR A 195 -7.02 -15.43 16.69
C TYR A 195 -6.35 -14.29 17.47
N TYR A 196 -6.64 -13.04 17.12
CA TYR A 196 -6.02 -11.87 17.79
C TYR A 196 -6.63 -11.52 19.15
N SER A 197 -7.77 -12.12 19.52
CA SER A 197 -8.36 -11.98 20.85
C SER A 197 -7.68 -12.88 21.90
N MET A 198 -6.96 -13.92 21.47
CA MET A 198 -6.34 -14.91 22.36
C MET A 198 -5.02 -14.46 22.99
N GLY A 199 -4.44 -13.34 22.55
CA GLY A 199 -3.24 -12.77 23.14
C GLY A 199 -2.41 -11.91 22.17
N PRO A 200 -1.30 -11.33 22.64
CA PRO A 200 -0.36 -10.63 21.78
C PRO A 200 0.29 -11.63 20.81
N CYS A 201 -0.17 -11.62 19.57
CA CYS A 201 0.39 -12.40 18.49
C CYS A 201 0.96 -11.45 17.43
N GLU A 202 2.23 -11.65 17.09
CA GLU A 202 2.95 -10.88 16.07
C GLU A 202 2.89 -11.56 14.70
N ASP A 203 2.28 -12.75 14.63
CA ASP A 203 2.09 -13.48 13.40
C ASP A 203 1.02 -12.78 12.54
N THR A 204 1.33 -12.58 11.26
CA THR A 204 0.48 -11.92 10.27
C THR A 204 0.10 -12.85 9.12
N GLU A 205 0.45 -14.14 9.17
CA GLU A 205 0.11 -15.12 8.14
C GLU A 205 -1.41 -15.27 7.97
N ILE A 206 -2.15 -15.31 9.08
CA ILE A 206 -3.62 -15.35 9.05
C ILE A 206 -4.23 -14.15 8.30
N LEU A 207 -3.58 -12.99 8.34
CA LEU A 207 -4.02 -11.80 7.61
C LEU A 207 -3.76 -11.92 6.10
N LEU A 208 -2.66 -12.57 5.70
CA LEU A 208 -2.37 -12.86 4.30
C LEU A 208 -3.40 -13.83 3.72
N ASP A 209 -3.75 -14.88 4.47
CA ASP A 209 -4.76 -15.86 4.07
C ASP A 209 -6.17 -15.26 4.02
N ALA A 210 -6.52 -14.42 5.00
CA ALA A 210 -7.77 -13.66 4.99
C ALA A 210 -7.84 -12.72 3.78
N ALA A 211 -6.75 -12.01 3.47
CA ALA A 211 -6.67 -11.14 2.30
C ALA A 211 -6.82 -11.92 0.99
N ARG A 212 -6.29 -13.15 0.92
CA ARG A 212 -6.41 -14.06 -0.23
C ARG A 212 -7.84 -14.57 -0.41
N SER A 213 -8.57 -14.81 0.68
CA SER A 213 -9.87 -15.48 0.69
C SER A 213 -11.07 -14.58 0.34
N LEU A 214 -10.85 -13.26 0.21
CA LEU A 214 -11.91 -12.26 -0.04
C LEU A 214 -12.71 -12.49 -1.35
N GLY A 215 -12.22 -13.38 -2.24
CA GLY A 215 -12.86 -13.76 -3.50
C GLY A 215 -13.68 -15.07 -3.51
N HIS A 216 -13.69 -15.88 -2.43
CA HIS A 216 -14.43 -17.14 -2.43
C HIS A 216 -15.96 -16.98 -2.31
N SER A 217 -16.41 -15.83 -1.82
CA SER A 217 -17.83 -15.52 -1.60
C SER A 217 -18.34 -14.32 -2.43
N SER A 218 -17.50 -13.74 -3.30
CA SER A 218 -17.89 -12.57 -4.10
C SER A 218 -17.92 -12.89 -5.60
N PRO A 219 -19.09 -12.84 -6.27
CA PRO A 219 -19.20 -13.03 -7.71
C PRO A 219 -18.71 -11.78 -8.44
N CYS A 220 -17.42 -11.51 -8.39
CA CYS A 220 -16.80 -10.42 -9.16
C CYS A 220 -16.58 -10.86 -10.61
N THR A 221 -17.68 -10.97 -11.36
CA THR A 221 -17.89 -10.43 -12.71
C THR A 221 -19.24 -10.94 -13.23
N ARG A 222 -20.33 -10.30 -12.82
CA ARG A 222 -21.47 -10.09 -13.73
C ARG A 222 -21.63 -8.60 -13.89
N ASN A 223 -21.41 -8.13 -15.11
CA ASN A 223 -21.76 -6.77 -15.54
C ASN A 223 -23.19 -6.44 -15.08
N GLY A 224 -23.37 -5.26 -14.48
CA GLY A 224 -24.70 -4.70 -14.27
C GLY A 224 -24.82 -3.75 -13.08
N VAL A 225 -24.61 -2.46 -13.33
CA VAL A 225 -25.49 -1.37 -12.86
C VAL A 225 -25.82 -1.35 -11.35
N ASN A 226 -25.06 -0.57 -10.57
CA ASN A 226 -25.48 0.70 -9.96
C ASN A 226 -24.55 1.13 -8.82
N SER A 227 -24.35 2.43 -8.79
CA SER A 227 -23.65 3.25 -7.81
C SER A 227 -24.02 2.91 -6.36
N LEU A 228 -22.98 2.86 -5.51
CA LEU A 228 -22.95 3.43 -4.16
C LEU A 228 -21.49 3.75 -3.80
#